data_AF-A0A6M0RJR9-F1
#
_entry.id   AF-A0A6M0RJR9-F1
#
_cell.length_a   1.000
_cell.length_b   1.000
_cell.length_c   1.000
_cell.angle_alpha   90.00
_cell.angle_beta   90.00
_cell.angle_gamma   90.00
#
_symmetry.space_group_name_H-M   'P 1'
#
loop_
_entity.id
_entity.type
_entity.pdbx_description
1 polymer ?
#
loop_
_entity_poly.entity_id
_entity_poly.type
_entity_poly.pdbx_seq_one_letter_code
_entity_poly.pdbx_strand_id
1 'polypeptide(L)'
;MVPNESKKISPYELFQEFSKLRAESQQLRERLKAIENLEASIGVQLVDLSSFPDFVVKESGVVEIEGQMYFYFLDLEAFLVRDFYAIGHIKQSS
;
A
#
# COMPACT_ATOMS: atom_id res chain seq x y z
N MET A 1 0.14 43.01 11.52
CA MET A 1 -1.28 42.58 11.52
C MET A 1 -1.52 41.85 10.22
N VAL A 2 -1.70 40.53 10.25
CA VAL A 2 -2.11 39.77 9.06
C VAL A 2 -3.62 39.98 8.93
N PRO A 3 -4.14 40.53 7.82
CA PRO A 3 -5.57 40.73 7.68
C PRO A 3 -6.22 39.36 7.58
N ASN A 4 -6.99 39.01 8.61
CA ASN A 4 -7.79 37.79 8.65
C ASN A 4 -9.05 38.04 7.82
N GLU A 5 -8.90 38.00 6.49
CA GLU A 5 -10.03 37.97 5.57
C GLU A 5 -10.71 36.61 5.69
N SER A 6 -11.69 36.53 6.61
CA SER A 6 -12.68 35.47 6.59
C SER A 6 -13.46 35.57 5.28
N LYS A 7 -12.93 34.95 4.21
CA LYS A 7 -13.66 34.74 2.97
C LYS A 7 -14.93 33.98 3.33
N LYS A 8 -16.07 34.66 3.29
CA LYS A 8 -17.38 34.04 3.48
C LYS A 8 -17.64 33.13 2.27
N ILE A 9 -17.26 31.86 2.40
CA ILE A 9 -17.54 30.82 1.41
C ILE A 9 -19.05 30.76 1.24
N SER A 10 -19.52 30.86 0.00
CA SER A 10 -20.95 30.81 -0.28
C SER A 10 -21.51 29.40 0.02
N PRO A 11 -22.81 29.27 0.37
CA PRO A 11 -23.43 27.96 0.56
C PRO A 11 -23.27 27.02 -0.64
N TYR A 12 -23.18 27.57 -1.85
CA TYR A 12 -22.96 26.80 -3.07
C TYR A 12 -21.52 26.28 -3.19
N GLU A 13 -20.52 27.09 -2.84
CA GLU A 13 -19.12 26.66 -2.80
C GLU A 13 -18.91 25.59 -1.71
N LEU A 14 -19.52 25.76 -0.53
CA LEU A 14 -19.52 24.74 0.52
C LEU A 14 -20.14 23.42 0.03
N PHE A 15 -21.24 23.48 -0.72
CA PHE A 15 -21.86 22.30 -1.30
C PHE A 15 -20.96 21.60 -2.33
N GLN A 16 -20.25 22.35 -3.16
CA GLN A 16 -19.29 21.79 -4.11
C GLN A 16 -18.10 21.14 -3.40
N GLU A 17 -17.53 21.77 -2.39
CA GLU A 17 -16.46 21.19 -1.59
C GLU A 17 -16.90 19.91 -0.88
N PHE A 18 -18.10 19.92 -0.29
CA PHE A 18 -18.66 18.73 0.35
C PHE A 18 -18.89 17.59 -0.65
N SER A 19 -19.35 17.92 -1.86
CA SER A 19 -19.54 16.94 -2.93
C SER A 19 -18.21 16.31 -3.38
N LYS A 20 -17.14 17.11 -3.48
CA LYS A 20 -15.79 16.62 -3.79
C LYS A 20 -15.26 15.72 -2.68
N LEU A 21 -15.32 16.17 -1.43
CA LEU A 21 -14.92 15.39 -0.25
C LEU A 21 -15.67 14.06 -0.16
N ARG A 22 -16.96 14.04 -0.49
CA ARG A 22 -17.76 12.82 -0.54
C ARG A 22 -17.27 11.85 -1.62
N ALA A 23 -16.96 12.36 -2.81
CA ALA A 23 -16.41 11.54 -3.90
C ALA A 23 -15.03 10.96 -3.53
N GLU A 24 -14.15 11.78 -2.95
CA GLU A 24 -12.85 11.35 -2.45
C GLU A 24 -12.97 10.30 -1.34
N SER A 25 -13.88 10.50 -0.39
CA SER A 25 -14.14 9.53 0.68
C SER A 25 -14.66 8.20 0.13
N GLN A 26 -15.54 8.24 -0.88
CA GLN A 26 -16.03 7.04 -1.54
C GLN A 26 -14.89 6.30 -2.26
N GLN A 27 -14.05 7.02 -3.01
CA GLN A 27 -12.89 6.43 -3.68
C GLN A 27 -11.92 5.81 -2.66
N LEU A 28 -11.72 6.45 -1.51
CA LEU A 28 -10.84 5.95 -0.46
C LEU A 28 -11.39 4.65 0.16
N ARG A 29 -12.71 4.56 0.37
CA ARG A 29 -13.38 3.33 0.83
C ARG A 29 -13.25 2.19 -0.17
N GLU A 30 -13.41 2.48 -1.45
CA GLU A 30 -13.24 1.48 -2.52
C GLU A 30 -11.81 0.96 -2.58
N ARG A 31 -10.81 1.84 -2.43
CA ARG A 31 -9.40 1.46 -2.35
C ARG A 31 -9.11 0.61 -1.11
N LEU A 32 -9.64 0.98 0.06
CA LEU A 32 -9.52 0.18 1.29
C LEU A 32 -10.09 -1.22 1.10
N LYS A 33 -11.29 -1.34 0.52
CA LYS A 33 -11.91 -2.64 0.23
C LYS A 33 -11.08 -3.46 -0.76
N ALA A 34 -10.45 -2.82 -1.74
CA ALA A 34 -9.55 -3.51 -2.67
C ALA A 34 -8.30 -4.04 -1.95
N ILE A 35 -7.73 -3.27 -1.02
CA ILE A 35 -6.60 -3.70 -0.19
C ILE A 35 -7.00 -4.90 0.68
N GLU A 36 -8.13 -4.83 1.38
CA GLU A 36 -8.64 -5.95 2.21
C GLU A 36 -8.84 -7.23 1.38
N ASN A 37 -9.39 -7.12 0.17
CA ASN A 37 -9.54 -8.27 -0.73
C ASN A 37 -8.18 -8.85 -1.18
N LEU A 38 -7.19 -7.98 -1.45
CA LEU A 38 -5.84 -8.40 -1.81
C LEU A 38 -5.15 -9.09 -0.63
N GLU A 39 -5.26 -8.56 0.58
CA GLU A 39 -4.75 -9.19 1.80
C GLU A 39 -5.34 -10.59 2.00
N ALA A 40 -6.65 -10.74 1.83
CA ALA A 40 -7.31 -12.04 1.92
C ALA A 40 -6.80 -13.02 0.84
N SER A 41 -6.66 -12.54 -0.41
CA SER A 41 -6.14 -13.35 -1.52
C SER A 41 -4.68 -13.79 -1.29
N ILE A 42 -3.84 -12.89 -0.80
CA ILE A 42 -2.44 -13.18 -0.45
C ILE A 42 -2.40 -14.20 0.69
N GLY A 43 -3.25 -14.05 1.71
CA GLY A 43 -3.36 -15.00 2.81
C GLY A 43 -3.69 -16.41 2.34
N VAL A 44 -4.65 -16.58 1.43
CA VAL A 44 -4.98 -17.89 0.83
C VAL A 44 -3.77 -18.46 0.06
N GLN A 45 -3.11 -17.63 -0.77
CA GLN A 45 -1.94 -18.08 -1.53
C GLN A 45 -0.76 -18.47 -0.63
N LEU A 46 -0.54 -17.78 0.49
CA LEU A 46 0.49 -18.12 1.46
C LEU A 46 0.18 -19.43 2.19
N VAL A 47 -1.08 -19.69 2.53
CA VAL A 47 -1.51 -20.99 3.09
C VAL A 47 -1.23 -22.11 2.10
N ASP A 48 -1.60 -21.92 0.83
CA ASP A 48 -1.33 -22.89 -0.24
C ASP A 48 0.17 -23.15 -0.40
N LEU A 49 1.01 -22.11 -0.34
CA LEU A 49 2.47 -22.23 -0.41
C LEU A 49 3.08 -22.91 0.83
N SER A 50 2.54 -22.65 2.02
CA SER A 50 2.97 -23.31 3.27
C SER A 50 2.57 -24.78 3.35
N SER A 51 1.64 -25.22 2.50
CA SER A 51 1.21 -26.62 2.41
C SER A 51 2.25 -27.51 1.72
N PHE A 52 3.28 -26.92 1.10
CA PHE A 52 4.39 -27.65 0.51
C PHE A 52 5.46 -27.95 1.59
N PRO A 53 5.80 -29.23 1.83
CA PRO A 53 6.67 -29.64 2.94
C PRO A 53 8.11 -29.10 2.85
N ASP A 54 8.53 -28.64 1.67
CA ASP A 54 9.88 -28.08 1.43
C ASP A 54 9.88 -26.54 1.28
N PHE A 55 8.75 -25.86 1.56
CA PHE A 55 8.67 -24.40 1.45
C PHE A 55 9.37 -23.72 2.62
N VAL A 56 10.64 -23.37 2.42
CA VAL A 56 11.43 -22.58 3.37
C VAL A 56 11.35 -21.11 2.98
N VAL A 57 10.60 -20.33 3.75
CA VAL A 57 10.66 -18.87 3.67
C VAL A 57 12.02 -18.42 4.21
N LYS A 58 12.84 -17.82 3.36
CA LYS A 58 14.10 -17.22 3.80
C LYS A 58 13.79 -15.94 4.58
N GLU A 59 14.33 -15.86 5.80
CA GLU A 59 14.20 -14.69 6.70
C GLU A 59 14.68 -13.39 6.06
N SER A 60 15.65 -13.46 5.14
CA SER A 60 16.09 -12.31 4.37
C SER A 60 16.37 -12.68 2.93
N GLY A 61 16.24 -11.68 2.06
CA GLY A 61 16.47 -11.89 0.64
C GLY A 61 16.35 -10.60 -0.16
N VAL A 62 16.49 -10.78 -1.48
CA VAL A 62 16.27 -9.73 -2.46
C VAL A 62 15.14 -10.18 -3.37
N VAL A 63 14.16 -9.30 -3.59
CA VAL A 63 13.04 -9.52 -4.50
C VAL A 63 13.04 -8.43 -5.57
N GLU A 64 12.74 -8.81 -6.80
CA GLU A 64 12.50 -7.88 -7.90
C GLU A 64 11.00 -7.56 -7.96
N ILE A 65 10.67 -6.27 -7.90
CA ILE A 65 9.31 -5.76 -8.08
C ILE A 65 9.39 -4.67 -9.15
N GLU A 66 8.72 -4.88 -10.28
CA GLU A 66 8.68 -3.91 -11.40
C GLU A 66 10.06 -3.44 -11.90
N GLY A 67 11.07 -4.33 -11.89
CA GLY A 67 12.44 -4.01 -12.32
C GLY A 67 13.31 -3.31 -11.27
N GLN A 68 12.74 -3.01 -10.11
CA GLN A 68 13.45 -2.49 -8.94
C GLN A 68 13.70 -3.62 -7.94
N MET A 69 14.94 -3.73 -7.48
CA MET A 69 15.36 -4.70 -6.47
C MET A 69 15.12 -4.13 -5.07
N TYR A 70 14.48 -4.92 -4.23
CA TYR A 70 14.22 -4.62 -2.82
C TYR A 70 14.89 -5.67 -1.95
N PHE A 71 15.65 -5.22 -0.97
CA PHE A 71 16.04 -6.08 0.15
C PHE A 71 14.86 -6.18 1.11
N TYR A 72 14.63 -7.37 1.64
CA TYR A 72 13.65 -7.60 2.69
C TYR A 72 14.24 -8.39 3.86
N PHE A 73 13.74 -8.11 5.06
CA PHE A 73 13.95 -8.91 6.26
C PHE A 73 12.59 -9.19 6.93
N LEU A 74 12.27 -10.47 7.09
CA LEU A 74 11.07 -11.00 7.71
C LEU A 74 11.40 -11.43 9.13
N ASP A 75 10.59 -10.95 10.08
CA ASP A 75 10.49 -11.53 11.40
C ASP A 75 9.43 -12.63 11.37
N LEU A 76 9.88 -13.88 11.29
CA LEU A 76 9.00 -15.04 11.18
C LEU A 76 8.22 -15.32 12.47
N GLU A 77 8.73 -14.91 13.64
CA GLU A 77 8.04 -15.10 14.92
C GLU A 77 6.89 -14.10 15.09
N ALA A 78 7.11 -12.85 14.67
CA ALA A 78 6.10 -11.80 14.74
C ALA A 78 5.19 -11.74 13.50
N PHE A 79 5.48 -12.51 12.45
CA PHE A 79 4.81 -12.42 11.14
C PHE A 79 4.82 -11.00 10.55
N LEU A 80 5.96 -10.30 10.65
CA LEU A 80 6.10 -8.91 10.22
C LEU A 80 7.31 -8.72 9.29
N VAL A 81 7.20 -7.77 8.36
CA VAL A 81 8.35 -7.28 7.58
C VAL A 81 9.01 -6.16 8.39
N ARG A 82 10.25 -6.36 8.87
CA ARG A 82 10.96 -5.33 9.65
C ARG A 82 11.71 -4.35 8.76
N ASP A 83 12.39 -4.86 7.74
CA ASP A 83 13.14 -4.04 6.79
C ASP A 83 12.66 -4.33 5.37
N PHE A 84 12.31 -3.26 4.65
CA PHE A 84 11.97 -3.33 3.24
C PHE A 84 12.44 -2.06 2.54
N TYR A 85 13.51 -2.14 1.75
CA TYR A 85 14.07 -0.97 1.08
C TYR A 85 14.69 -1.32 -0.27
N ALA A 86 14.65 -0.33 -1.17
CA ALA A 86 15.24 -0.43 -2.49
C ALA A 86 16.77 -0.52 -2.40
N ILE A 87 17.37 -1.47 -3.12
CA ILE A 87 18.83 -1.67 -3.17
C ILE A 87 19.43 -1.48 -4.56
N GLY A 88 18.61 -1.38 -5.61
CA GLY A 88 19.10 -1.11 -6.96
C GLY A 88 18.02 -1.28 -8.01
N HIS A 89 18.28 -0.74 -9.20
CA HIS A 89 17.41 -0.92 -10.36
C HIS A 89 18.11 -1.84 -11.35
N ILE A 90 17.42 -2.87 -11.84
CA ILE A 90 17.94 -3.64 -12.99
C ILE A 90 17.70 -2.76 -14.21
N LYS A 91 18.76 -2.26 -14.84
CA LYS A 91 18.63 -1.71 -16.19
C LYS A 91 18.39 -2.90 -17.12
N GLN A 92 17.12 -3.17 -17.45
CA GLN A 92 16.81 -4.02 -18.58
C GLN A 92 17.45 -3.37 -19.82
N SER A 93 18.55 -3.96 -20.26
CA SER A 93 19.21 -3.53 -21.49
C SER A 93 18.31 -4.00 -22.62
N SER A 94 17.65 -3.04 -23.28
CA SER A 94 16.95 -3.28 -24.55
C SER A 94 17.94 -3.58 -25.67
#